data_AF-A0A183DBI4-F1
#
_entry.id   AF-A0A183DBI4-F1
#
_cell.length_a   1.000
_cell.length_b   1.000
_cell.length_c   1.000
_cell.angle_alpha   90.00
_cell.angle_beta   90.00
_cell.angle_gamma   90.00
#
_symmetry.space_group_name_H-M   'P 1'
#
loop_
_entity.id
_entity.type
_entity.pdbx_description
1 polymer ?
#
loop_
_entity_poly.entity_id
_entity_poly.type
_entity_poly.pdbx_seq_one_letter_code
_entity_poly.pdbx_strand_id
1 'polypeptide(L)' 'LYLFGRDGKESRSFDEFERFRENLQREIAELEFYEFSHGRNEISPLDFTRLVLRYTTIRKNEYDKYIKRVSERSAPDDQ' A
#
# COMPACT_ATOMS: atom_id res chain seq x y z
N LEU A 1 -18.19 -13.97 -5.16
CA LEU A 1 -18.25 -13.20 -6.43
C LEU A 1 -17.74 -14.10 -7.55
N TYR A 2 -18.50 -14.28 -8.63
CA TYR A 2 -18.02 -14.97 -9.84
C TYR A 2 -17.68 -13.92 -10.89
N LEU A 3 -16.40 -13.54 -10.98
CA LEU A 3 -15.89 -12.51 -11.91
C LEU A 3 -16.30 -12.74 -13.37
N PHE A 4 -16.59 -13.98 -13.77
CA PHE A 4 -16.93 -14.35 -15.15
C PHE A 4 -18.21 -15.20 -15.23
N GLY A 5 -19.14 -15.00 -14.29
CA GLY A 5 -20.38 -15.77 -14.21
C GLY A 5 -20.17 -17.16 -13.59
N ARG A 6 -21.26 -17.89 -13.32
CA ARG A 6 -21.19 -19.20 -12.64
C ARG A 6 -20.33 -20.23 -13.38
N ASP A 7 -20.31 -20.18 -14.70
CA ASP A 7 -19.59 -21.14 -15.55
C ASP A 7 -18.29 -20.56 -16.15
N GLY A 8 -17.92 -19.32 -15.79
CA GLY A 8 -16.67 -18.67 -16.20
C GLY A 8 -16.59 -18.23 -17.67
N LYS A 9 -17.70 -18.23 -18.40
CA LYS A 9 -17.73 -17.96 -19.85
C LYS A 9 -18.18 -16.54 -20.22
N GLU A 10 -18.61 -15.74 -19.25
CA GLU A 10 -19.05 -14.38 -19.52
C GLU A 10 -17.85 -13.45 -19.68
N SER A 11 -17.86 -12.60 -20.71
CA SER A 11 -16.92 -11.49 -20.83
C SER A 11 -17.36 -10.31 -19.97
N ARG A 12 -16.41 -9.51 -19.48
CA ARG A 12 -16.69 -8.30 -18.71
C ARG A 12 -16.37 -7.04 -19.50
N SER A 13 -17.15 -6.00 -19.28
CA SER A 13 -16.85 -4.68 -19.82
C SER A 13 -15.61 -4.11 -19.13
N PHE A 14 -15.02 -3.08 -19.75
CA PHE A 14 -13.93 -2.34 -19.14
C PHE A 14 -14.36 -1.72 -17.79
N ASP A 15 -15.58 -1.18 -17.70
CA ASP A 15 -16.12 -0.59 -16.47
C ASP A 15 -16.21 -1.59 -15.32
N GLU A 16 -16.61 -2.83 -15.61
CA GLU A 16 -16.65 -3.92 -14.62
C GLU A 16 -15.25 -4.29 -14.14
N PHE A 17 -14.26 -4.32 -15.05
CA PHE A 17 -12.87 -4.56 -14.71
C PHE A 17 -12.27 -3.41 -13.88
N GLU A 18 -12.56 -2.16 -14.24
CA GLU A 18 -12.12 -0.99 -13.51
C GLU A 18 -12.67 -1.00 -12.08
N ARG A 19 -13.96 -1.25 -11.91
CA ARG A 19 -14.59 -1.36 -10.59
C ARG A 19 -13.97 -2.48 -9.75
N PHE A 20 -13.68 -3.62 -10.37
CA PHE A 20 -12.99 -4.72 -9.68
C PHE A 20 -11.59 -4.30 -9.22
N ARG A 21 -10.81 -3.68 -10.12
CA ARG A 21 -9.47 -3.16 -9.80
C ARG A 21 -9.52 -2.17 -8.64
N GLU A 22 -10.44 -1.22 -8.66
CA GLU A 22 -10.57 -0.21 -7.61
C GLU A 22 -10.90 -0.81 -6.24
N ASN A 23 -11.84 -1.77 -6.19
CA ASN A 23 -12.17 -2.46 -4.95
C ASN A 23 -10.97 -3.26 -4.43
N LEU A 24 -10.30 -4.00 -5.31
CA LEU A 24 -9.13 -4.80 -4.95
C LEU A 24 -7.97 -3.91 -4.45
N GLN A 25 -7.69 -2.81 -5.15
CA GLN A 25 -6.64 -1.88 -4.74
C GLN A 25 -6.97 -1.20 -3.41
N ARG A 26 -8.24 -0.88 -3.15
CA ARG A 26 -8.69 -0.36 -1.86
C ARG A 26 -8.45 -1.37 -0.73
N GLU A 27 -8.88 -2.61 -0.91
CA GLU A 27 -8.69 -3.67 0.09
C GLU A 27 -7.21 -3.90 0.39
N ILE A 28 -6.35 -3.94 -0.64
CA ILE A 28 -4.90 -4.07 -0.47
C ILE A 28 -4.34 -2.88 0.29
N ALA A 29 -4.71 -1.64 -0.08
CA ALA A 29 -4.23 -0.44 0.58
C ALA A 29 -4.65 -0.37 2.05
N GLU A 30 -5.87 -0.82 2.39
CA GLU A 30 -6.35 -0.90 3.78
C GLU A 30 -5.55 -1.92 4.59
N LEU A 31 -5.25 -3.10 4.03
CA LEU A 31 -4.42 -4.12 4.67
C LEU A 31 -2.98 -3.63 4.89
N GLU A 32 -2.39 -2.97 3.90
CA GLU A 32 -1.05 -2.39 4.01
C GLU A 32 -1.00 -1.28 5.03
N PHE A 33 -2.00 -0.39 5.04
CA PHE A 33 -2.08 0.64 6.06
C PHE A 33 -2.10 0.02 7.46
N TYR A 34 -2.93 -1.01 7.68
CA TYR A 34 -3.02 -1.69 8.96
C TYR A 34 -1.72 -2.39 9.38
N GLU A 35 -1.03 -3.04 8.43
CA GLU A 35 0.27 -3.69 8.66
C GLU A 35 1.32 -2.66 9.10
N PHE A 36 1.43 -1.54 8.38
CA PHE A 36 2.47 -0.52 8.63
C PHE A 36 2.09 0.46 9.74
N SER A 37 0.81 0.67 10.04
CA SER A 37 0.39 1.48 11.19
C SER A 37 0.51 0.72 12.51
N HIS A 38 0.88 -0.56 12.48
CA HIS A 38 0.92 -1.46 13.64
C HIS A 38 -0.41 -1.51 14.39
N GLY A 39 -1.52 -1.52 13.63
CA GLY A 39 -2.88 -1.53 14.18
C GLY A 39 -3.37 -0.20 14.75
N ARG A 40 -2.60 0.88 14.60
CA ARG A 40 -3.05 2.24 14.93
C ARG A 40 -3.94 2.80 13.82
N ASN A 41 -4.77 3.78 14.17
CA ASN A 41 -5.60 4.52 13.20
C ASN A 41 -4.81 5.56 12.40
N GLU A 42 -3.54 5.76 12.75
CA GLU A 42 -2.63 6.71 12.10
C GLU A 42 -1.30 6.01 11.81
N ILE A 43 -0.67 6.37 10.69
CA ILE A 43 0.62 5.86 10.26
C ILE A 43 1.70 6.91 10.50
N SER A 44 2.82 6.52 11.10
CA SER A 44 3.93 7.45 11.34
C SER A 44 4.59 7.83 10.01
N PRO A 45 5.26 9.00 9.90
CA PRO A 45 6.02 9.34 8.70
C PRO A 45 7.06 8.29 8.33
N LEU A 46 7.69 7.65 9.33
CA LEU A 46 8.70 6.63 9.12
C LEU A 46 8.10 5.34 8.55
N ASP A 47 6.98 4.88 9.09
CA ASP A 47 6.28 3.68 8.61
C ASP A 47 5.67 3.90 7.23
N PHE A 48 5.12 5.08 6.98
CA PHE A 48 4.65 5.46 5.64
C PHE A 48 5.80 5.48 4.62
N THR A 49 6.97 5.97 5.03
CA THR A 49 8.16 5.95 4.18
C THR A 49 8.58 4.51 3.86
N ARG A 50 8.56 3.60 4.84
CA ARG A 50 8.86 2.18 4.62
C ARG A 50 7.87 1.54 3.64
N LEU A 51 6.57 1.84 3.78
CA LEU A 51 5.53 1.38 2.86
C LEU A 51 5.80 1.84 1.43
N VAL A 52 6.07 3.13 1.22
CA VAL A 52 6.38 3.66 -0.13
C VAL A 52 7.64 3.03 -0.71
N LEU A 53 8.70 2.89 0.10
CA LEU A 53 9.96 2.32 -0.35
C LEU A 53 9.85 0.83 -0.72
N ARG A 54 8.92 0.07 -0.10
CA ARG A 54 8.63 -1.33 -0.47
C ARG A 54 8.19 -1.46 -1.93
N TYR A 55 7.52 -0.45 -2.48
CA TYR A 55 7.03 -0.40 -3.85
C TYR A 55 7.91 0.42 -4.80
N THR A 56 9.03 0.95 -4.32
CA THR A 56 9.94 1.76 -5.13
C THR A 56 11.18 0.97 -5.52
N THR A 57 11.59 1.06 -6.78
CA THR A 57 12.88 0.50 -7.20
C THR A 57 14.01 1.46 -6.81
N ILE A 58 14.63 1.23 -5.65
CA ILE A 58 15.80 1.99 -5.19
C ILE A 58 17.00 1.07 -4.97
N ARG A 59 18.21 1.63 -5.01
CA ARG A 59 19.42 0.87 -4.63
C ARG A 59 19.41 0.65 -3.12
N LYS A 60 19.91 -0.51 -2.66
CA LYS A 60 19.95 -0.87 -1.23
C LYS A 60 20.64 0.19 -0.37
N ASN A 61 21.69 0.84 -0.90
CA ASN A 61 22.44 1.90 -0.20
C ASN A 61 21.72 3.26 -0.15
N GLU A 62 20.57 3.41 -0.81
CA GLU A 62 19.73 4.61 -0.77
C GLU A 62 18.59 4.48 0.24
N TYR A 63 18.17 3.25 0.55
CA TYR A 63 17.10 2.98 1.53
C TYR A 63 17.39 3.67 2.87
N ASP A 64 18.55 3.39 3.46
CA ASP A 64 18.95 3.96 4.74
C ASP A 64 19.03 5.49 4.71
N LYS A 65 19.35 6.08 3.55
CA LYS A 65 19.40 7.54 3.39
C LYS A 65 18.01 8.16 3.48
N TYR A 66 17.00 7.53 2.87
CA TYR A 66 15.62 8.01 2.93
C TYR A 66 15.03 7.84 4.33
N ILE A 67 15.24 6.68 4.95
CA ILE A 67 14.81 6.40 6.33
C ILE A 67 15.45 7.41 7.30
N LYS A 68 16.77 7.61 7.21
CA LYS A 68 17.48 8.58 8.07
C LYS A 68 16.94 10.00 7.91
N ARG A 69 16.72 10.45 6.66
CA ARG A 69 16.21 11.80 6.38
C ARG A 69 14.84 12.04 6.99
N VAL A 70 13.95 11.04 6.97
CA VAL A 70 12.62 11.16 7.56
C VAL A 70 12.72 11.13 9.09
N SER A 71 13.50 10.20 9.65
CA SER A 71 13.75 10.11 11.09
C SER A 71 14.32 11.40 11.69
N GLU A 72 15.21 12.13 10.99
CA GLU A 72 15.75 13.42 11.44
C GLU A 72 14.72 14.56 11.48
N ARG A 73 13.58 14.41 10.79
CA ARG A 73 12.53 15.44 10.66
C ARG A 73 11.25 15.08 11.41
N SER A 74 11.11 13.83 11.83
CA SER A 74 9.97 13.31 12.57
C SER A 74 10.03 13.69 14.05
N ALA A 75 8.87 13.65 14.72
CA ALA A 75 8.81 13.89 16.17
C ALA A 75 9.54 12.76 16.92
N PRO A 76 9.99 12.98 18.18
CA PRO A 76 10.65 11.93 18.96
C PRO A 76 9.79 10.67 19.15
N ASP A 77 8.47 10.85 19.22
CA ASP A 77 7.50 9.75 19.40
C ASP A 77 7.27 8.91 18.14
N ASP A 78 7.80 9.35 16.98
CA ASP A 78 7.69 8.64 15.69
C ASP A 78 8.92 7.76 15.36
N GLN A 79 9.95 7.76 16.22
CA GLN A 79 11.22 7.03 16.00
C GLN A 79 11.20 5.59 16.51
#